data_AF-A0A811UKZ1-F1
#
_entry.id   AF-A0A811UKZ1-F1
#
_cell.length_a   1.000
_cell.length_b   1.000
_cell.length_c   1.000
_cell.angle_alpha   90.00
_cell.angle_beta   90.00
_cell.angle_gamma   90.00
#
_symmetry.space_group_name_H-M   'P 1'
#
loop_
_entity.id
_entity.type
_entity.pdbx_description
1 polymer ?
#
loop_
_entity_poly.entity_id
_entity_poly.type
_entity_poly.pdbx_seq_one_letter_code
_entity_poly.pdbx_strand_id
1 'polypeptide(L)'
;MYFLVAHILNDTLREKDRQVGKDLDEIEQVFHRISELQDKFNTLLEQIQEVHTFDENIAAIEKTLNDLQQQVNKAVEQSTQLIAKTKENYLQKQNLVPSDIAQEFTALELLSERVQGAMETKQKEFKRAKTVRTEYLSGVDEIQRWLRQAEVQVQDRTLAPAQMKELLHRINQEITGIYERFTMVKTNGQLIIDNCRNSNEKLLVQSTIDQLAQELGQVRSWLDEKKQQVGDSLDAWTRFMNLYQIVMAWVAEKRTFIDQTIELRTLPEARNKLNDYVAAVKSIKPIVKHLSEMDKELEHIGQVTTVGDLKDKLQEAEDAKVSVEAVLLERNSLLQEACEEWDQCERKIKDIRGWIDKAKQSLDSPQHKKKPLRDQLGYCEKTLADINVQKTKLRLSIEKLEVHFRNGMGGDPRLSENVDDLLIILDGLAELVRTKTTSLEETLGQIDIYQQQMQTLRQKIIQEEQQLRLVMAPTYLPHDRERALAEQQACRERVKNLHSKITARNERIKLLIHRGTPDDAVLET
;
A
#
# COMPACT_ATOMS: atom_id res chain seq x y z
N MET A 1 -116.06 -37.81 -82.26
CA MET A 1 -114.65 -37.50 -82.56
C MET A 1 -114.24 -36.10 -82.10
N TYR A 2 -114.99 -35.03 -82.41
CA TYR A 2 -114.68 -33.66 -81.97
C TYR A 2 -114.69 -33.42 -80.44
N PHE A 3 -115.58 -34.08 -79.69
CA PHE A 3 -115.65 -33.94 -78.21
C PHE A 3 -114.46 -34.59 -77.47
N LEU A 4 -113.88 -35.66 -78.01
CA LEU A 4 -112.76 -36.38 -77.40
C LEU A 4 -111.44 -35.61 -77.58
N VAL A 5 -111.25 -34.98 -78.74
CA VAL A 5 -110.09 -34.12 -79.03
C VAL A 5 -110.12 -32.85 -78.18
N ALA A 6 -111.28 -32.23 -77.99
CA ALA A 6 -111.43 -31.06 -77.12
C ALA A 6 -111.19 -31.38 -75.63
N HIS A 7 -111.61 -32.56 -75.14
CA HIS A 7 -111.36 -32.98 -73.76
C HIS A 7 -109.88 -33.28 -73.51
N ILE A 8 -109.21 -33.98 -74.44
CA ILE A 8 -107.77 -34.25 -74.36
C ILE A 8 -106.97 -32.94 -74.46
N LEU A 9 -107.37 -31.99 -75.31
CA LEU A 9 -106.72 -30.69 -75.40
C LEU A 9 -106.90 -29.87 -74.13
N ASN A 10 -108.09 -29.89 -73.53
CA ASN A 10 -108.40 -29.19 -72.27
C ASN A 10 -107.66 -29.81 -71.07
N ASP A 11 -107.55 -31.13 -71.01
CA ASP A 11 -106.76 -31.83 -69.99
C ASP A 11 -105.26 -31.57 -70.16
N THR A 12 -104.77 -31.54 -71.41
CA THR A 12 -103.37 -31.19 -71.71
C THR A 12 -103.08 -29.72 -71.40
N LEU A 13 -104.03 -28.81 -71.67
CA LEU A 13 -103.93 -27.39 -71.30
C LEU A 13 -103.97 -27.19 -69.79
N ARG A 14 -104.82 -27.92 -69.05
CA ARG A 14 -104.84 -27.89 -67.58
C ARG A 14 -103.58 -28.47 -66.95
N GLU A 15 -103.03 -29.56 -67.50
CA GLU A 15 -101.77 -30.12 -67.03
C GLU A 15 -100.60 -29.16 -67.34
N LYS A 16 -100.60 -28.53 -68.52
CA LYS A 16 -99.65 -27.47 -68.91
C LYS A 16 -99.76 -26.24 -68.00
N ASP A 17 -100.97 -25.78 -67.69
CA ASP A 17 -101.22 -24.63 -66.82
C ASP A 17 -100.78 -24.91 -65.38
N ARG A 18 -101.06 -26.12 -64.88
CA ARG A 18 -100.57 -26.58 -63.57
C ARG A 18 -99.04 -26.72 -63.54
N GLN A 19 -98.43 -27.16 -64.64
CA GLN A 19 -96.98 -27.25 -64.76
C GLN A 19 -96.33 -25.87 -64.85
N VAL A 20 -96.92 -24.94 -65.61
CA VAL A 20 -96.49 -23.53 -65.69
C VAL A 20 -96.59 -22.87 -64.32
N GLY A 21 -97.68 -23.08 -63.57
CA GLY A 21 -97.81 -22.57 -62.19
C GLY A 21 -96.72 -23.09 -61.24
N LYS A 22 -96.40 -24.39 -61.32
CA LYS A 22 -95.30 -24.98 -60.53
C LYS A 22 -93.92 -24.45 -60.93
N ASP A 23 -93.69 -24.26 -62.22
CA ASP A 23 -92.43 -23.70 -62.72
C ASP A 23 -92.30 -22.22 -62.34
N LEU A 24 -93.41 -21.47 -62.29
CA LEU A 24 -93.45 -20.08 -61.79
C LEU A 24 -93.14 -20.01 -60.29
N ASP A 25 -93.76 -20.86 -59.47
CA ASP A 25 -93.49 -20.97 -58.04
C ASP A 25 -92.01 -21.36 -57.77
N GLU A 26 -91.45 -22.26 -58.58
CA GLU A 26 -90.04 -22.66 -58.45
C GLU A 26 -89.09 -21.50 -58.81
N ILE A 27 -89.41 -20.74 -59.88
CA ILE A 27 -88.67 -19.53 -60.26
C ILE A 27 -88.74 -18.47 -59.16
N GLU A 28 -89.93 -18.21 -58.60
CA GLU A 28 -90.10 -17.26 -57.50
C GLU A 28 -89.33 -17.68 -56.25
N GLN A 29 -89.35 -18.97 -55.90
CA GLN A 29 -88.56 -19.49 -54.77
C GLN A 29 -87.06 -19.35 -54.98
N VAL A 30 -86.56 -19.58 -56.20
CA VAL A 30 -85.15 -19.36 -56.55
C VAL A 30 -84.78 -17.88 -56.41
N PHE A 31 -85.59 -16.97 -56.96
CA PHE A 31 -85.34 -15.52 -56.83
C PHE A 31 -85.41 -15.04 -55.37
N HIS A 32 -86.37 -15.52 -54.57
CA HIS A 32 -86.43 -15.20 -53.16
C HIS A 32 -85.15 -15.65 -52.43
N ARG A 33 -84.67 -16.86 -52.73
CA ARG A 33 -83.45 -17.40 -52.10
C ARG A 33 -82.19 -16.67 -52.55
N ILE A 34 -82.14 -16.23 -53.81
CA ILE A 34 -81.07 -15.35 -54.31
C ILE A 34 -81.09 -14.03 -53.53
N SER A 35 -82.26 -13.38 -53.41
CA SER A 35 -82.40 -12.12 -52.67
C SER A 35 -81.92 -12.25 -51.22
N GLU A 36 -82.34 -13.30 -50.51
CA GLU A 36 -81.88 -13.56 -49.13
C GLU A 36 -80.36 -13.70 -49.02
N LEU A 37 -79.72 -14.36 -50.00
CA LEU A 37 -78.26 -14.50 -50.02
C LEU A 37 -77.56 -13.20 -50.40
N GLN A 38 -78.13 -12.42 -51.33
CA GLN A 38 -77.62 -11.09 -51.68
C GLN A 38 -77.64 -10.16 -50.47
N ASP A 39 -78.76 -10.09 -49.75
CA ASP A 39 -78.88 -9.31 -48.51
C ASP A 39 -77.86 -9.75 -47.46
N LYS A 40 -77.72 -11.06 -47.27
CA LYS A 40 -76.75 -11.64 -46.34
C LYS A 40 -75.31 -11.30 -46.73
N PHE A 41 -74.95 -11.38 -48.00
CA PHE A 41 -73.63 -11.00 -48.47
C PHE A 41 -73.37 -9.50 -48.28
N ASN A 42 -74.37 -8.64 -48.55
CA ASN A 42 -74.25 -7.20 -48.32
C ASN A 42 -74.06 -6.88 -46.83
N THR A 43 -74.84 -7.51 -45.95
CA THR A 43 -74.67 -7.36 -44.49
C THR A 43 -73.29 -7.83 -44.03
N LEU A 44 -72.81 -8.98 -44.52
CA LEU A 44 -71.47 -9.47 -44.19
C LEU A 44 -70.39 -8.51 -44.71
N LEU A 45 -70.56 -7.94 -45.90
CA LEU A 45 -69.62 -6.97 -46.45
C LEU A 45 -69.49 -5.74 -45.56
N GLU A 46 -70.62 -5.19 -45.09
CA GLU A 46 -70.64 -4.06 -44.16
C GLU A 46 -69.95 -4.41 -42.85
N GLN A 47 -70.31 -5.54 -42.23
CA GLN A 47 -69.71 -5.99 -40.98
C GLN A 47 -68.19 -6.18 -41.10
N ILE A 48 -67.70 -6.75 -42.21
CA ILE A 48 -66.26 -6.91 -42.48
C ILE A 48 -65.57 -5.54 -42.57
N GLN A 49 -66.19 -4.57 -43.24
CA GLN A 49 -65.62 -3.23 -43.41
C GLN A 49 -65.57 -2.44 -42.10
N GLU A 50 -66.56 -2.61 -41.23
CA GLU A 50 -66.66 -1.93 -39.93
C GLU A 50 -65.59 -2.37 -38.92
N VAL A 51 -65.07 -3.60 -39.03
CA VAL A 51 -64.03 -4.09 -38.11
C VAL A 51 -62.81 -3.18 -38.15
N HIS A 52 -62.48 -2.59 -37.01
CA HIS A 52 -61.25 -1.83 -36.85
C HIS A 52 -60.12 -2.76 -36.42
N THR A 53 -59.13 -2.95 -37.29
CA THR A 53 -58.05 -3.94 -37.10
C THR A 53 -56.95 -3.49 -36.14
N PHE A 54 -56.88 -2.19 -35.84
CA PHE A 54 -55.90 -1.56 -34.95
C PHE A 54 -56.46 -1.24 -33.56
N ASP A 55 -57.54 -1.89 -33.13
CA ASP A 55 -58.07 -1.75 -31.78
C ASP A 55 -57.18 -2.45 -30.72
N GLU A 56 -57.32 -2.04 -29.45
CA GLU A 56 -56.50 -2.47 -28.31
C GLU A 56 -56.54 -3.98 -28.12
N ASN A 57 -57.75 -4.53 -28.21
CA ASN A 57 -58.04 -5.90 -27.87
C ASN A 57 -57.90 -6.82 -29.10
N ILE A 58 -56.65 -7.17 -29.40
CA ILE A 58 -56.28 -8.07 -30.51
C ILE A 58 -57.06 -9.39 -30.45
N ALA A 59 -57.25 -9.95 -29.25
CA ALA A 59 -57.95 -11.23 -29.07
C ALA A 59 -59.45 -11.13 -29.41
N ALA A 60 -60.10 -10.02 -29.07
CA ALA A 60 -61.48 -9.76 -29.45
C ALA A 60 -61.63 -9.60 -30.96
N ILE A 61 -60.74 -8.84 -31.61
CA ILE A 61 -60.75 -8.65 -33.06
C ILE A 61 -60.52 -9.99 -33.79
N GLU A 62 -59.56 -10.79 -33.33
CA GLU A 62 -59.26 -12.11 -33.91
C GLU A 62 -60.48 -13.02 -33.85
N LYS A 63 -61.19 -13.02 -32.72
CA LYS A 63 -62.44 -13.76 -32.57
C LYS A 63 -63.51 -13.28 -33.55
N THR A 64 -63.76 -11.97 -33.62
CA THR A 64 -64.75 -11.39 -34.55
C THR A 64 -64.45 -11.73 -36.01
N LEU A 65 -63.18 -11.64 -36.43
CA LEU A 65 -62.78 -11.98 -37.79
C LEU A 65 -62.91 -13.47 -38.09
N ASN A 66 -62.63 -14.34 -37.11
CA ASN A 66 -62.83 -15.78 -37.26
C ASN A 66 -64.33 -16.12 -37.39
N ASP A 67 -65.18 -15.48 -36.58
CA ASP A 67 -66.63 -15.67 -36.64
C ASP A 67 -67.21 -15.18 -37.98
N LEU A 68 -66.76 -14.01 -38.46
CA LEU A 68 -67.13 -13.49 -39.79
C LEU A 68 -66.66 -14.41 -40.92
N GLN A 69 -65.43 -14.92 -40.87
CA GLN A 69 -64.93 -15.86 -41.86
C GLN A 69 -65.78 -17.14 -41.93
N GLN A 70 -66.20 -17.69 -40.78
CA GLN A 70 -67.09 -18.84 -40.75
C GLN A 70 -68.45 -18.53 -41.39
N GLN A 71 -69.00 -17.34 -41.12
CA GLN A 71 -70.27 -16.91 -41.72
C GLN A 71 -70.16 -16.70 -43.23
N VAL A 72 -69.07 -16.10 -43.72
CA VAL A 72 -68.76 -15.93 -45.14
C VAL A 72 -68.66 -17.29 -45.83
N ASN A 73 -67.88 -18.22 -45.28
CA ASN A 73 -67.73 -19.56 -45.83
C ASN A 73 -69.07 -20.29 -45.94
N LYS A 74 -69.90 -20.18 -44.90
CA LYS A 74 -71.25 -20.78 -44.89
C LYS A 74 -72.17 -20.13 -45.92
N ALA A 75 -72.11 -18.80 -46.10
CA ALA A 75 -72.92 -18.10 -47.10
C ALA A 75 -72.49 -18.44 -48.53
N VAL A 76 -71.18 -18.55 -48.79
CA VAL A 76 -70.63 -19.02 -50.06
C VAL A 76 -71.10 -20.43 -50.36
N GLU A 77 -70.98 -21.35 -49.40
CA GLU A 77 -71.43 -22.74 -49.58
C GLU A 77 -72.93 -22.82 -49.88
N GLN A 78 -73.75 -22.03 -49.19
CA GLN A 78 -75.19 -21.92 -49.47
C GLN A 78 -75.49 -21.39 -50.88
N SER A 79 -74.72 -20.40 -51.35
CA SER A 79 -74.81 -19.86 -52.71
C SER A 79 -74.43 -20.91 -53.76
N THR A 80 -73.30 -21.58 -53.59
CA THR A 80 -72.85 -22.64 -54.51
C THR A 80 -73.84 -23.81 -54.56
N GLN A 81 -74.39 -24.21 -53.41
CA GLN A 81 -75.42 -25.26 -53.33
C GLN A 81 -76.71 -24.85 -54.04
N LEU A 82 -77.17 -23.59 -53.88
CA LEU A 82 -78.34 -23.07 -54.58
C LEU A 82 -78.15 -23.11 -56.10
N ILE A 83 -77.01 -22.61 -56.58
CA ILE A 83 -76.66 -22.58 -58.00
C ILE A 83 -76.58 -24.01 -58.56
N ALA A 84 -75.87 -24.91 -57.89
CA ALA A 84 -75.70 -26.29 -58.31
C ALA A 84 -77.05 -27.05 -58.35
N LYS A 85 -77.84 -26.97 -57.28
CA LYS A 85 -79.15 -27.64 -57.18
C LYS A 85 -80.12 -27.12 -58.22
N THR A 86 -80.14 -25.81 -58.47
CA THR A 86 -81.01 -25.21 -59.48
C THR A 86 -80.58 -25.65 -60.88
N LYS A 87 -79.28 -25.57 -61.22
CA LYS A 87 -78.75 -26.05 -62.51
C LYS A 87 -79.05 -27.54 -62.73
N GLU A 88 -78.92 -28.38 -61.70
CA GLU A 88 -79.22 -29.80 -61.75
C GLU A 88 -80.73 -30.07 -61.97
N ASN A 89 -81.62 -29.36 -61.28
CA ASN A 89 -83.07 -29.46 -61.48
C ASN A 89 -83.47 -29.15 -62.93
N TYR A 90 -82.95 -28.07 -63.52
CA TYR A 90 -83.23 -27.71 -64.92
C TYR A 90 -82.65 -28.73 -65.91
N LEU A 91 -81.45 -29.25 -65.63
CA LEU A 91 -80.83 -30.30 -66.43
C LEU A 91 -81.64 -31.60 -66.42
N GLN A 92 -82.14 -32.04 -65.25
CA GLN A 92 -83.00 -33.22 -65.10
C GLN A 92 -84.32 -33.07 -65.87
N LYS A 93 -84.86 -31.85 -65.94
CA LYS A 93 -86.04 -31.50 -66.76
C LYS A 93 -85.75 -31.36 -68.26
N GLN A 94 -84.50 -31.56 -68.71
CA GLN A 94 -84.02 -31.29 -70.08
C GLN A 94 -84.28 -29.84 -70.56
N ASN A 95 -84.33 -28.90 -69.61
CA ASN A 95 -84.56 -27.49 -69.88
C ASN A 95 -83.27 -26.69 -69.69
N LEU A 96 -83.18 -25.56 -70.40
CA LEU A 96 -82.17 -24.55 -70.12
C LEU A 96 -82.61 -23.71 -68.91
N VAL A 97 -81.65 -23.30 -68.09
CA VAL A 97 -81.89 -22.32 -67.03
C VAL A 97 -82.33 -21.00 -67.68
N PRO A 98 -83.41 -20.34 -67.21
CA PRO A 98 -83.84 -19.04 -67.69
C PRO A 98 -82.71 -18.01 -67.64
N SER A 99 -82.63 -17.13 -68.65
CA SER A 99 -81.58 -16.11 -68.74
C SER A 99 -81.52 -15.22 -67.50
N ASP A 100 -82.67 -14.89 -66.93
CA ASP A 100 -82.79 -13.95 -65.81
C ASP A 100 -82.24 -14.58 -64.52
N ILE A 101 -82.52 -15.86 -64.28
CA ILE A 101 -81.92 -16.62 -63.17
C ILE A 101 -80.41 -16.78 -63.38
N ALA A 102 -79.97 -17.06 -64.61
CA ALA A 102 -78.55 -17.19 -64.92
C ALA A 102 -77.78 -15.86 -64.69
N GLN A 103 -78.38 -14.73 -65.02
CA GLN A 103 -77.83 -13.40 -64.73
C GLN A 103 -77.73 -13.14 -63.23
N GLU A 104 -78.79 -13.44 -62.47
CA GLU A 104 -78.77 -13.28 -61.02
C GLU A 104 -77.77 -14.22 -60.33
N PHE A 105 -77.59 -15.45 -60.81
CA PHE A 105 -76.51 -16.33 -60.33
C PHE A 105 -75.13 -15.74 -60.59
N THR A 106 -74.91 -15.14 -61.77
CA THR A 106 -73.65 -14.46 -62.08
C THR A 106 -73.43 -13.29 -61.12
N ALA A 107 -74.46 -12.49 -60.84
CA ALA A 107 -74.40 -11.39 -59.87
C ALA A 107 -74.11 -11.89 -58.44
N LEU A 108 -74.72 -13.00 -58.04
CA LEU A 108 -74.50 -13.63 -56.74
C LEU A 108 -73.09 -14.21 -56.58
N GLU A 109 -72.55 -14.83 -57.63
CA GLU A 109 -71.16 -15.30 -57.68
C GLU A 109 -70.17 -14.13 -57.53
N LEU A 110 -70.37 -13.04 -58.27
CA LEU A 110 -69.55 -11.82 -58.16
C LEU A 110 -69.62 -11.19 -56.76
N LEU A 111 -70.81 -11.16 -56.14
CA LEU A 111 -70.98 -10.64 -54.79
C LEU A 111 -70.29 -11.54 -53.75
N SER A 112 -70.39 -12.86 -53.92
CA SER A 112 -69.68 -13.85 -53.09
C SER A 112 -68.16 -13.66 -53.17
N GLU A 113 -67.59 -13.54 -54.37
CA GLU A 113 -66.17 -13.26 -54.57
C GLU A 113 -65.74 -11.94 -53.93
N ARG A 114 -66.57 -10.89 -54.07
CA ARG A 114 -66.31 -9.59 -53.44
C ARG A 114 -66.26 -9.68 -51.92
N VAL A 115 -67.19 -10.40 -51.30
CA VAL A 115 -67.21 -10.60 -49.83
C VAL A 115 -66.01 -11.41 -49.37
N GLN A 116 -65.66 -12.49 -50.08
CA GLN A 116 -64.45 -13.28 -49.79
C GLN A 116 -63.18 -12.43 -49.90
N GLY A 117 -63.04 -11.64 -50.97
CA GLY A 117 -61.90 -10.75 -51.17
C GLY A 117 -61.81 -9.65 -50.10
N ALA A 118 -62.95 -9.10 -49.67
CA ALA A 118 -63.00 -8.15 -48.55
C ALA A 118 -62.54 -8.80 -47.24
N MET A 119 -63.01 -10.03 -46.95
CA MET A 119 -62.62 -10.79 -45.77
C MET A 119 -61.12 -11.09 -45.75
N GLU A 120 -60.55 -11.55 -46.88
CA GLU A 120 -59.11 -11.81 -47.01
C GLU A 120 -58.28 -10.56 -46.80
N THR A 121 -58.71 -9.44 -47.38
CA THR A 121 -58.06 -8.13 -47.20
C THR A 121 -58.07 -7.74 -45.73
N LYS A 122 -59.21 -7.88 -45.06
CA LYS A 122 -59.37 -7.56 -43.63
C LYS A 122 -58.50 -8.45 -42.73
N GLN A 123 -58.38 -9.74 -43.03
CA GLN A 123 -57.47 -10.64 -42.31
C GLN A 123 -56.00 -10.26 -42.51
N LYS A 124 -55.59 -9.85 -43.71
CA LYS A 124 -54.22 -9.38 -43.97
C LYS A 124 -53.93 -8.10 -43.19
N GLU A 125 -54.86 -7.15 -43.16
CA GLU A 125 -54.77 -5.93 -42.34
C GLU A 125 -54.62 -6.28 -40.85
N PHE A 126 -55.45 -7.17 -40.33
CA PHE A 126 -55.38 -7.61 -38.93
C PHE A 126 -54.05 -8.29 -38.60
N LYS A 127 -53.56 -9.19 -39.46
CA LYS A 127 -52.24 -9.82 -39.26
C LYS A 127 -51.13 -8.79 -39.16
N ARG A 128 -51.13 -7.77 -40.03
CA ARG A 128 -50.17 -6.67 -39.96
C ARG A 128 -50.29 -5.87 -38.66
N ALA A 129 -51.50 -5.50 -38.25
CA ALA A 129 -51.74 -4.78 -37.00
C ALA A 129 -51.28 -5.58 -35.77
N LYS A 130 -51.58 -6.88 -35.75
CA LYS A 130 -51.14 -7.83 -34.70
C LYS A 130 -49.62 -7.92 -34.63
N THR A 131 -48.92 -8.02 -35.77
CA THR A 131 -47.45 -8.02 -35.81
C THR A 131 -46.88 -6.72 -35.25
N VAL A 132 -47.36 -5.56 -35.70
CA VAL A 132 -46.91 -4.24 -35.20
C VAL A 132 -47.05 -4.13 -33.69
N ARG A 133 -48.22 -4.50 -33.15
CA ARG A 133 -48.49 -4.46 -31.70
C ARG A 133 -47.62 -5.44 -30.92
N THR A 134 -47.44 -6.65 -31.41
CA THR A 134 -46.61 -7.69 -30.76
C THR A 134 -45.14 -7.28 -30.74
N GLU A 135 -44.61 -6.77 -31.85
CA GLU A 135 -43.22 -6.31 -31.95
C GLU A 135 -42.97 -5.06 -31.10
N TYR A 136 -43.93 -4.13 -31.02
CA TYR A 136 -43.88 -2.98 -30.11
C TYR A 136 -43.74 -3.43 -28.66
N LEU A 137 -44.67 -4.27 -28.16
CA LEU A 137 -44.66 -4.74 -26.77
C LEU A 137 -43.40 -5.54 -26.44
N SER A 138 -42.99 -6.44 -27.33
CA SER A 138 -41.76 -7.22 -27.15
C SER A 138 -40.52 -6.33 -27.11
N GLY A 139 -40.44 -5.31 -27.97
CA GLY A 139 -39.32 -4.37 -27.98
C GLY A 139 -39.28 -3.48 -26.74
N VAL A 140 -40.42 -3.00 -26.26
CA VAL A 140 -40.50 -2.25 -24.99
C VAL A 140 -39.97 -3.09 -23.83
N ASP A 141 -40.43 -4.33 -23.69
CA ASP A 141 -40.00 -5.23 -22.61
C ASP A 141 -38.49 -5.55 -22.69
N GLU A 142 -37.98 -5.78 -23.90
CA GLU A 142 -36.56 -6.02 -24.15
C GLU A 142 -35.68 -4.83 -23.72
N ILE A 143 -36.05 -3.61 -24.15
CA ILE A 143 -35.31 -2.39 -23.78
C ILE A 143 -35.37 -2.17 -22.27
N GLN A 144 -36.55 -2.30 -21.65
CA GLN A 144 -36.70 -2.13 -20.19
C GLN A 144 -35.92 -3.17 -19.39
N ARG A 145 -35.81 -4.41 -19.87
CA ARG A 145 -35.00 -5.44 -19.24
C ARG A 145 -33.51 -5.08 -19.33
N TRP A 146 -33.06 -4.66 -20.51
CA TRP A 146 -31.67 -4.26 -20.72
C TRP A 146 -31.29 -3.05 -19.85
N LEU A 147 -32.13 -2.01 -19.80
CA LEU A 147 -31.92 -0.81 -18.98
C LEU A 147 -31.66 -1.16 -17.51
N ARG A 148 -32.52 -2.00 -16.91
CA ARG A 148 -32.38 -2.47 -15.52
C ARG A 148 -31.10 -3.28 -15.30
N GLN A 149 -30.74 -4.14 -16.24
CA GLN A 149 -29.54 -4.95 -16.14
C GLN A 149 -28.26 -4.10 -16.25
N ALA A 150 -28.22 -3.16 -17.20
CA ALA A 150 -27.10 -2.25 -17.40
C ALA A 150 -26.85 -1.37 -16.16
N GLU A 151 -27.92 -0.85 -15.55
CA GLU A 151 -27.82 -0.04 -14.33
C GLU A 151 -27.18 -0.83 -13.17
N VAL A 152 -27.67 -2.05 -12.91
CA VAL A 152 -27.12 -2.90 -11.84
C VAL A 152 -25.65 -3.23 -12.08
N GLN A 153 -25.29 -3.58 -13.32
CA GLN A 153 -23.92 -3.91 -13.69
C GLN A 153 -22.96 -2.71 -13.51
N VAL A 154 -23.39 -1.51 -13.85
CA VAL A 154 -22.52 -0.32 -13.75
C VAL A 154 -22.38 0.20 -12.31
N GLN A 155 -23.38 -0.06 -11.47
CA GLN A 155 -23.30 0.25 -10.04
C GLN A 155 -22.44 -0.75 -9.26
N ASP A 156 -22.01 -1.86 -9.86
CA ASP A 156 -21.19 -2.87 -9.21
C ASP A 156 -19.79 -2.33 -8.86
N ARG A 157 -19.51 -2.13 -7.58
CA ARG A 157 -18.20 -1.68 -7.08
C ARG A 157 -17.26 -2.81 -6.68
N THR A 158 -17.66 -4.07 -6.87
CA THR A 158 -16.85 -5.23 -6.49
C THR A 158 -15.76 -5.56 -7.50
N LEU A 159 -15.86 -5.00 -8.72
CA LEU A 159 -14.89 -5.20 -9.80
C LEU A 159 -13.70 -4.27 -9.67
N ALA A 160 -12.52 -4.76 -10.05
CA ALA A 160 -11.31 -3.95 -10.15
C ALA A 160 -11.38 -2.99 -11.36
N PRO A 161 -10.63 -1.87 -11.38
CA PRO A 161 -10.69 -0.87 -12.46
C PRO A 161 -10.62 -1.44 -13.89
N ALA A 162 -9.71 -2.38 -14.15
CA ALA A 162 -9.55 -2.98 -15.47
C ALA A 162 -10.76 -3.86 -15.87
N GLN A 163 -11.34 -4.59 -14.90
CA GLN A 163 -12.52 -5.42 -15.13
C GLN A 163 -13.76 -4.56 -15.35
N MET A 164 -13.91 -3.47 -14.58
CA MET A 164 -14.99 -2.51 -14.78
C MET A 164 -14.89 -1.84 -16.16
N LYS A 165 -13.68 -1.48 -16.62
CA LYS A 165 -13.48 -0.93 -17.97
C LYS A 165 -13.96 -1.90 -19.06
N GLU A 166 -13.69 -3.19 -18.93
CA GLU A 166 -14.14 -4.21 -19.87
C GLU A 166 -15.67 -4.39 -19.83
N LEU A 167 -16.27 -4.37 -18.64
CA LEU A 167 -17.72 -4.40 -18.48
C LEU A 167 -18.39 -3.20 -19.17
N LEU A 168 -17.89 -1.98 -18.92
CA LEU A 168 -18.38 -0.77 -19.58
C LEU A 168 -18.21 -0.83 -21.10
N HIS A 169 -17.10 -1.41 -21.59
CA HIS A 169 -16.90 -1.60 -23.02
C HIS A 169 -17.98 -2.51 -23.63
N ARG A 170 -18.31 -3.62 -22.96
CA ARG A 170 -19.36 -4.55 -23.39
C ARG A 170 -20.73 -3.90 -23.42
N ILE A 171 -21.13 -3.22 -22.34
CA ILE A 171 -22.42 -2.51 -22.27
C ILE A 171 -22.51 -1.45 -23.40
N ASN A 172 -21.40 -0.77 -23.67
CA ASN A 172 -21.33 0.23 -24.75
C ASN A 172 -21.36 -0.38 -26.17
N GLN A 173 -21.07 -1.67 -26.33
CA GLN A 173 -21.32 -2.39 -27.60
C GLN A 173 -22.80 -2.80 -27.72
N GLU A 174 -23.40 -3.25 -26.62
CA GLU A 174 -24.81 -3.67 -26.57
C GLU A 174 -25.76 -2.51 -26.85
N ILE A 175 -25.46 -1.31 -26.36
CA ILE A 175 -26.32 -0.13 -26.50
C ILE A 175 -26.65 0.21 -27.96
N THR A 176 -25.75 -0.10 -28.91
CA THR A 176 -26.00 0.12 -30.34
C THR A 176 -27.20 -0.68 -30.84
N GLY A 177 -27.26 -1.98 -30.51
CA GLY A 177 -28.40 -2.83 -30.88
C GLY A 177 -29.69 -2.40 -30.18
N ILE A 178 -29.60 -1.88 -28.96
CA ILE A 178 -30.75 -1.35 -28.22
C ILE A 178 -31.30 -0.07 -28.86
N TYR A 179 -30.46 0.81 -29.41
CA TYR A 179 -30.94 1.98 -30.17
C TYR A 179 -31.63 1.57 -31.48
N GLU A 180 -31.13 0.54 -32.17
CA GLU A 180 -31.81 -0.02 -33.34
C GLU A 180 -33.19 -0.59 -32.94
N ARG A 181 -33.25 -1.32 -31.82
CA ARG A 181 -34.50 -1.84 -31.27
C ARG A 181 -35.47 -0.73 -30.87
N PHE A 182 -34.99 0.32 -30.22
CA PHE A 182 -35.76 1.52 -29.89
C PHE A 182 -36.31 2.20 -31.14
N THR A 183 -35.53 2.28 -32.21
CA THR A 183 -36.00 2.81 -33.50
C THR A 183 -37.19 2.02 -34.02
N MET A 184 -37.15 0.68 -33.97
CA MET A 184 -38.26 -0.17 -34.36
C MET A 184 -39.49 0.02 -33.46
N VAL A 185 -39.30 0.08 -32.14
CA VAL A 185 -40.37 0.35 -31.16
C VAL A 185 -41.04 1.68 -31.44
N LYS A 186 -40.26 2.72 -31.74
CA LYS A 186 -40.77 4.05 -32.09
C LYS A 186 -41.58 4.00 -33.38
N THR A 187 -41.10 3.34 -34.44
CA THR A 187 -41.84 3.18 -35.70
C THR A 187 -43.15 2.41 -35.50
N ASN A 188 -43.11 1.27 -34.80
CA ASN A 188 -44.30 0.46 -34.55
C ASN A 188 -45.30 1.19 -33.63
N GLY A 189 -44.81 1.89 -32.61
CA GLY A 189 -45.64 2.72 -31.73
C GLY A 189 -46.29 3.88 -32.47
N GLN A 190 -45.59 4.55 -33.40
CA GLN A 190 -46.20 5.58 -34.26
C GLN A 190 -47.31 5.00 -35.13
N LEU A 191 -47.12 3.81 -35.71
CA LEU A 191 -48.19 3.12 -36.46
C LEU A 191 -49.41 2.83 -35.58
N ILE A 192 -49.22 2.47 -34.31
CA ILE A 192 -50.33 2.30 -33.35
C ILE A 192 -51.02 3.64 -33.10
N ILE A 193 -50.26 4.71 -32.84
CA ILE A 193 -50.80 6.06 -32.59
C ILE A 193 -51.62 6.56 -33.77
N ASP A 194 -51.11 6.40 -35.00
CA ASP A 194 -51.74 6.90 -36.22
C ASP A 194 -53.05 6.16 -36.51
N ASN A 195 -53.10 4.85 -36.25
CA ASN A 195 -54.23 4.00 -36.65
C ASN A 195 -55.23 3.71 -35.53
N CYS A 196 -54.85 3.83 -34.25
CA CYS A 196 -55.76 3.57 -33.14
C CYS A 196 -56.88 4.62 -33.04
N ARG A 197 -58.04 4.22 -32.49
CA ARG A 197 -59.16 5.13 -32.18
C ARG A 197 -59.19 5.60 -30.72
N ASN A 198 -58.58 4.86 -29.79
CA ASN A 198 -58.56 5.21 -28.38
C ASN A 198 -57.46 6.22 -28.06
N SER A 199 -57.85 7.44 -27.71
CA SER A 199 -56.92 8.52 -27.31
C SER A 199 -56.06 8.16 -26.10
N ASN A 200 -56.53 7.32 -25.17
CA ASN A 200 -55.76 6.93 -23.99
C ASN A 200 -54.60 5.99 -24.37
N GLU A 201 -54.81 5.01 -25.25
CA GLU A 201 -53.71 4.16 -25.75
C GLU A 201 -52.70 5.00 -26.52
N LYS A 202 -53.15 5.96 -27.35
CA LYS A 202 -52.22 6.87 -28.04
C LYS A 202 -51.30 7.61 -27.06
N LEU A 203 -51.88 8.18 -26.00
CA LEU A 203 -51.11 8.87 -24.97
C LEU A 203 -50.16 7.94 -24.22
N LEU A 204 -50.61 6.72 -23.89
CA LEU A 204 -49.78 5.72 -23.20
C LEU A 204 -48.59 5.28 -24.07
N VAL A 205 -48.83 4.98 -25.35
CA VAL A 205 -47.79 4.57 -26.30
C VAL A 205 -46.77 5.70 -26.49
N GLN A 206 -47.25 6.93 -26.68
CA GLN A 206 -46.38 8.10 -26.81
C GLN A 206 -45.54 8.32 -25.55
N SER A 207 -46.17 8.31 -24.37
CA SER A 207 -45.48 8.45 -23.09
C SER A 207 -44.42 7.36 -22.86
N THR A 208 -44.70 6.13 -23.28
CA THR A 208 -43.75 5.01 -23.17
C THR A 208 -42.53 5.23 -24.09
N ILE A 209 -42.75 5.68 -25.33
CA ILE A 209 -41.65 5.99 -26.26
C ILE A 209 -40.79 7.13 -25.71
N ASP A 210 -41.42 8.19 -25.21
CA ASP A 210 -40.71 9.36 -24.67
C ASP A 210 -39.91 8.99 -23.42
N GLN A 211 -40.48 8.17 -22.53
CA GLN A 211 -39.79 7.65 -21.36
C GLN A 211 -38.57 6.79 -21.75
N LEU A 212 -38.72 5.84 -22.67
CA LEU A 212 -37.60 5.02 -23.13
C LEU A 212 -36.50 5.87 -23.80
N ALA A 213 -36.89 6.90 -24.56
CA ALA A 213 -35.93 7.83 -25.16
C ALA A 213 -35.12 8.56 -24.09
N GLN A 214 -35.79 9.06 -23.05
CA GLN A 214 -35.18 9.75 -21.93
C GLN A 214 -34.24 8.82 -21.13
N GLU A 215 -34.71 7.63 -20.78
CA GLU A 215 -33.93 6.63 -20.04
C GLU A 215 -32.68 6.21 -20.82
N LEU A 216 -32.79 5.94 -22.13
CA LEU A 216 -31.62 5.63 -22.97
C LEU A 216 -30.63 6.79 -23.06
N GLY A 217 -31.12 8.04 -23.13
CA GLY A 217 -30.28 9.23 -23.07
C GLY A 217 -29.54 9.35 -21.73
N GLN A 218 -30.23 9.07 -20.63
CA GLN A 218 -29.66 9.08 -19.29
C GLN A 218 -28.60 7.99 -19.13
N VAL A 219 -28.87 6.77 -19.64
CA VAL A 219 -27.90 5.66 -19.65
C VAL A 219 -26.61 6.02 -20.34
N ARG A 220 -26.71 6.63 -21.53
CA ARG A 220 -25.53 7.09 -22.24
C ARG A 220 -24.72 8.11 -21.43
N SER A 221 -25.39 9.08 -20.81
CA SER A 221 -24.74 10.11 -20.01
C SER A 221 -23.99 9.51 -18.81
N TRP A 222 -24.61 8.62 -18.04
CA TRP A 222 -23.95 8.04 -16.88
C TRP A 222 -22.90 6.98 -17.26
N LEU A 223 -23.03 6.31 -18.41
CA LEU A 223 -21.99 5.42 -18.93
C LEU A 223 -20.72 6.19 -19.27
N ASP A 224 -20.86 7.34 -19.94
CA ASP A 224 -19.73 8.21 -20.27
C ASP A 224 -19.06 8.76 -19.01
N GLU A 225 -19.86 9.19 -18.02
CA GLU A 225 -19.34 9.65 -16.73
C GLU A 225 -18.61 8.53 -15.97
N LYS A 226 -19.21 7.33 -15.88
CA LYS A 226 -18.59 6.18 -15.21
C LYS A 226 -17.30 5.77 -15.92
N LYS A 227 -17.27 5.80 -17.25
CA LYS A 227 -16.07 5.51 -18.05
C LYS A 227 -14.94 6.48 -17.72
N GLN A 228 -15.23 7.76 -17.55
CA GLN A 228 -14.23 8.74 -17.11
C GLN A 228 -13.72 8.41 -15.69
N GLN A 229 -14.62 8.18 -14.73
CA GLN A 229 -14.26 7.82 -13.35
C GLN A 229 -13.40 6.56 -13.26
N VAL A 230 -13.69 5.55 -14.08
CA VAL A 230 -12.91 4.31 -14.16
C VAL A 230 -11.55 4.55 -14.84
N GLY A 231 -11.49 5.47 -15.80
CA GLY A 231 -10.23 5.96 -16.37
C GLY A 231 -9.34 6.60 -15.30
N ASP A 232 -9.90 7.51 -14.51
CA ASP A 232 -9.18 8.16 -13.41
C ASP A 232 -8.72 7.14 -12.35
N SER A 233 -9.54 6.12 -12.08
CA SER A 233 -9.18 5.01 -11.19
C SER A 233 -8.03 4.14 -11.73
N LEU A 234 -7.95 3.94 -13.06
CA LEU A 234 -6.82 3.24 -13.70
C LEU A 234 -5.53 4.05 -13.65
N ASP A 235 -5.62 5.36 -13.80
CA ASP A 235 -4.48 6.25 -13.66
C ASP A 235 -3.97 6.25 -12.21
N ALA A 236 -4.87 6.31 -11.23
CA ALA A 236 -4.53 6.16 -9.81
C ALA A 236 -3.91 4.81 -9.49
N TRP A 237 -4.44 3.71 -10.06
CA TRP A 237 -3.84 2.38 -9.94
C TRP A 237 -2.40 2.37 -10.47
N THR A 238 -2.16 3.01 -11.61
CA THR A 238 -0.82 3.11 -12.21
C THR A 238 0.12 3.93 -11.34
N ARG A 239 -0.34 5.07 -10.79
CA ARG A 239 0.42 5.89 -9.85
C ARG A 239 0.76 5.10 -8.58
N PHE A 240 -0.21 4.38 -8.00
CA PHE A 240 0.01 3.50 -6.84
C PHE A 240 1.12 2.49 -7.13
N MET A 241 1.04 1.78 -8.26
CA MET A 241 2.03 0.75 -8.59
C MET A 241 3.44 1.33 -8.81
N ASN A 242 3.55 2.52 -9.39
CA ASN A 242 4.83 3.21 -9.52
C ASN A 242 5.42 3.60 -8.15
N LEU A 243 4.59 4.14 -7.25
CA LEU A 243 5.02 4.47 -5.89
C LEU A 243 5.44 3.22 -5.12
N TYR A 244 4.67 2.14 -5.22
CA TYR A 244 5.01 0.84 -4.63
C TYR A 244 6.39 0.35 -5.10
N GLN A 245 6.66 0.41 -6.41
CA GLN A 245 7.97 0.03 -6.95
C GLN A 245 9.10 0.91 -6.42
N ILE A 246 8.90 2.23 -6.28
CA ILE A 246 9.88 3.15 -5.70
C ILE A 246 10.19 2.76 -4.24
N VAL A 247 9.15 2.51 -3.44
CA VAL A 247 9.31 2.11 -2.03
C VAL A 247 10.07 0.77 -1.93
N MET A 248 9.66 -0.24 -2.70
CA MET A 248 10.28 -1.56 -2.64
C MET A 248 11.71 -1.58 -3.20
N ALA A 249 12.00 -0.75 -4.21
CA ALA A 249 13.38 -0.55 -4.69
C ALA A 249 14.27 0.06 -3.61
N TRP A 250 13.76 1.07 -2.89
CA TRP A 250 14.47 1.67 -1.75
C TRP A 250 14.69 0.64 -0.63
N VAL A 251 13.68 -0.17 -0.28
CA VAL A 251 13.81 -1.25 0.71
C VAL A 251 14.92 -2.21 0.31
N ALA A 252 14.94 -2.67 -0.95
CA ALA A 252 15.95 -3.61 -1.44
C ALA A 252 17.37 -3.01 -1.41
N GLU A 253 17.50 -1.75 -1.85
CA GLU A 253 18.77 -0.99 -1.77
C GLU A 253 19.26 -0.89 -0.32
N LYS A 254 18.38 -0.51 0.61
CA LYS A 254 18.76 -0.30 2.02
C LYS A 254 19.00 -1.60 2.77
N ARG A 255 18.29 -2.69 2.46
CA ARG A 255 18.64 -4.03 2.97
C ARG A 255 20.06 -4.39 2.57
N THR A 256 20.40 -4.24 1.30
CA THR A 256 21.77 -4.49 0.81
C THR A 256 22.80 -3.61 1.51
N PHE A 257 22.49 -2.33 1.74
CA PHE A 257 23.36 -1.40 2.45
C PHE A 257 23.58 -1.81 3.93
N ILE A 258 22.53 -2.27 4.61
CA ILE A 258 22.57 -2.71 6.02
C ILE A 258 23.23 -4.10 6.13
N ASP A 259 23.13 -4.97 5.14
CA ASP A 259 23.79 -6.27 5.21
C ASP A 259 25.33 -6.18 5.07
N GLN A 260 25.85 -5.02 4.67
CA GLN A 260 27.30 -4.77 4.66
C GLN A 260 27.87 -4.76 6.08
N THR A 261 28.93 -5.55 6.28
CA THR A 261 29.73 -5.52 7.51
C THR A 261 30.42 -4.16 7.64
N ILE A 262 30.39 -3.61 8.86
CA ILE A 262 31.10 -2.39 9.19
C ILE A 262 32.46 -2.80 9.77
N GLU A 263 33.54 -2.27 9.19
CA GLU A 263 34.90 -2.39 9.72
C GLU A 263 35.50 -1.00 9.87
N LEU A 264 35.77 -0.58 11.11
CA LEU A 264 36.30 0.74 11.43
C LEU A 264 37.76 0.63 11.87
N ARG A 265 38.68 1.26 11.14
CA ARG A 265 40.12 1.27 11.49
C ARG A 265 40.59 2.60 12.01
N THR A 266 39.95 3.68 11.58
CA THR A 266 40.31 5.05 11.97
C THR A 266 39.07 5.90 12.25
N LEU A 267 39.22 6.93 13.09
CA LEU A 267 38.14 7.89 13.36
C LEU A 267 37.60 8.60 12.09
N PRO A 268 38.44 9.00 11.10
CA PRO A 268 37.92 9.53 9.83
C PRO A 268 37.05 8.53 9.06
N GLU A 269 37.40 7.25 9.03
CA GLU A 269 36.57 6.21 8.40
C GLU A 269 35.23 6.05 9.11
N ALA A 270 35.25 6.01 10.46
CA ALA A 270 34.03 5.95 11.27
C ALA A 270 33.10 7.15 11.01
N ARG A 271 33.67 8.37 10.93
CA ARG A 271 32.91 9.58 10.59
C ARG A 271 32.34 9.55 9.17
N ASN A 272 33.10 9.04 8.20
CA ASN A 272 32.60 8.87 6.84
C ASN A 272 31.43 7.88 6.81
N LYS A 273 31.57 6.73 7.49
CA LYS A 273 30.49 5.74 7.56
C LYS A 273 29.25 6.28 8.29
N LEU A 274 29.45 7.06 9.36
CA LEU A 274 28.36 7.77 10.02
C LEU A 274 27.63 8.71 9.05
N ASN A 275 28.36 9.46 8.22
CA ASN A 275 27.74 10.34 7.22
C ASN A 275 26.89 9.56 6.20
N ASP A 276 27.34 8.37 5.77
CA ASP A 276 26.56 7.50 4.89
C ASP A 276 25.24 7.07 5.55
N TYR A 277 25.27 6.68 6.84
CA TYR A 277 24.08 6.31 7.60
C TYR A 277 23.16 7.51 7.85
N VAL A 278 23.70 8.70 8.15
CA VAL A 278 22.92 9.94 8.28
C VAL A 278 22.21 10.27 6.96
N ALA A 279 22.88 10.08 5.82
CA ALA A 279 22.26 10.25 4.50
C ALA A 279 21.16 9.20 4.25
N ALA A 280 21.41 7.94 4.61
CA ALA A 280 20.41 6.88 4.51
C ALA A 280 19.17 7.17 5.37
N VAL A 281 19.34 7.62 6.62
CA VAL A 281 18.23 8.03 7.51
C VAL A 281 17.44 9.20 6.90
N LYS A 282 18.12 10.20 6.32
CA LYS A 282 17.42 11.31 5.64
C LYS A 282 16.57 10.85 4.45
N SER A 283 16.96 9.77 3.77
CA SER A 283 16.20 9.21 2.64
C SER A 283 14.87 8.56 3.02
N ILE A 284 14.62 8.29 4.32
CA ILE A 284 13.37 7.71 4.81
C ILE A 284 12.18 8.65 4.59
N LYS A 285 12.38 9.96 4.75
CA LYS A 285 11.30 10.95 4.69
C LYS A 285 10.55 10.96 3.35
N PRO A 286 11.22 10.96 2.18
CA PRO A 286 10.55 10.77 0.89
C PRO A 286 9.72 9.49 0.81
N ILE A 287 10.21 8.39 1.37
CA ILE A 287 9.51 7.09 1.33
C ILE A 287 8.23 7.11 2.16
N VAL A 288 8.25 7.73 3.35
CA VAL A 288 7.03 7.95 4.15
C VAL A 288 6.01 8.78 3.38
N LYS A 289 6.46 9.78 2.61
CA LYS A 289 5.56 10.58 1.76
C LYS A 289 4.93 9.72 0.65
N HIS A 290 5.71 8.86 0.00
CA HIS A 290 5.19 7.97 -1.04
C HIS A 290 4.17 6.96 -0.50
N LEU A 291 4.36 6.41 0.69
CA LEU A 291 3.37 5.56 1.35
C LEU A 291 2.06 6.30 1.61
N SER A 292 2.13 7.55 2.08
CA SER A 292 0.94 8.40 2.25
C SER A 292 0.27 8.76 0.91
N GLU A 293 1.04 8.92 -0.17
CA GLU A 293 0.49 9.13 -1.52
C GLU A 293 -0.19 7.86 -2.03
N MET A 294 0.38 6.68 -1.79
CA MET A 294 -0.25 5.38 -2.12
C MET A 294 -1.62 5.23 -1.44
N ASP A 295 -1.72 5.55 -0.16
CA ASP A 295 -2.99 5.49 0.58
C ASP A 295 -4.07 6.41 -0.04
N LYS A 296 -3.69 7.62 -0.48
CA LYS A 296 -4.61 8.52 -1.21
C LYS A 296 -5.05 7.97 -2.56
N GLU A 297 -4.17 7.29 -3.29
CA GLU A 297 -4.58 6.62 -4.53
C GLU A 297 -5.55 5.47 -4.25
N LEU A 298 -5.41 4.74 -3.13
CA LEU A 298 -6.41 3.75 -2.70
C LEU A 298 -7.77 4.37 -2.41
N GLU A 299 -7.81 5.51 -1.70
CA GLU A 299 -9.05 6.24 -1.46
C GLU A 299 -9.73 6.65 -2.77
N HIS A 300 -8.96 7.13 -3.75
CA HIS A 300 -9.49 7.53 -5.05
C HIS A 300 -10.07 6.34 -5.82
N ILE A 301 -9.35 5.21 -5.87
CA ILE A 301 -9.83 3.97 -6.52
C ILE A 301 -11.10 3.46 -5.83
N GLY A 302 -11.12 3.47 -4.49
CA GLY A 302 -12.21 2.99 -3.65
C GLY A 302 -13.53 3.75 -3.80
N GLN A 303 -13.51 4.97 -4.33
CA GLN A 303 -14.73 5.74 -4.62
C GLN A 303 -15.54 5.13 -5.77
N VAL A 304 -14.89 4.45 -6.71
CA VAL A 304 -15.48 4.00 -7.98
C VAL A 304 -15.53 2.48 -8.10
N THR A 305 -14.49 1.79 -7.62
CA THR A 305 -14.21 0.36 -7.80
C THR A 305 -13.58 -0.24 -6.55
N THR A 306 -13.38 -1.57 -6.52
CA THR A 306 -12.66 -2.20 -5.41
C THR A 306 -11.15 -1.92 -5.50
N VAL A 307 -10.51 -1.76 -4.34
CA VAL A 307 -9.04 -1.65 -4.23
C VAL A 307 -8.35 -3.02 -4.27
N GLY A 308 -9.08 -4.13 -4.13
CA GLY A 308 -8.54 -5.49 -4.23
C GLY A 308 -7.34 -5.75 -3.30
N ASP A 309 -6.27 -6.30 -3.86
CA ASP A 309 -5.02 -6.65 -3.18
C ASP A 309 -4.08 -5.44 -2.95
N LEU A 310 -4.42 -4.26 -3.47
CA LEU A 310 -3.55 -3.09 -3.32
C LEU A 310 -3.39 -2.67 -1.85
N LYS A 311 -4.40 -2.92 -1.02
CA LYS A 311 -4.29 -2.68 0.43
C LYS A 311 -3.23 -3.57 1.07
N ASP A 312 -3.15 -4.83 0.65
CA ASP A 312 -2.13 -5.76 1.15
C ASP A 312 -0.73 -5.36 0.66
N LYS A 313 -0.61 -4.85 -0.58
CA LYS A 313 0.64 -4.28 -1.09
C LYS A 313 1.10 -3.04 -0.33
N LEU A 314 0.17 -2.16 0.06
CA LEU A 314 0.51 -1.02 0.90
C LEU A 314 1.06 -1.49 2.25
N GLN A 315 0.38 -2.44 2.90
CA GLN A 315 0.83 -3.02 4.17
C GLN A 315 2.21 -3.68 4.03
N GLU A 316 2.43 -4.48 2.98
CA GLU A 316 3.73 -5.11 2.69
C GLU A 316 4.85 -4.06 2.60
N ALA A 317 4.60 -2.96 1.88
CA ALA A 317 5.57 -1.88 1.71
C ALA A 317 5.83 -1.13 3.02
N GLU A 318 4.79 -0.89 3.83
CA GLU A 318 4.91 -0.27 5.16
C GLU A 318 5.75 -1.13 6.11
N ASP A 319 5.43 -2.42 6.22
CA ASP A 319 6.14 -3.35 7.09
C ASP A 319 7.62 -3.49 6.70
N ALA A 320 7.88 -3.60 5.39
CA ALA A 320 9.23 -3.70 4.87
C ALA A 320 10.03 -2.41 5.12
N LYS A 321 9.39 -1.24 4.97
CA LYS A 321 10.00 0.07 5.30
C LYS A 321 10.31 0.19 6.78
N VAL A 322 9.38 -0.19 7.67
CA VAL A 322 9.56 -0.10 9.13
C VAL A 322 10.72 -0.99 9.58
N SER A 323 10.82 -2.20 9.05
CA SER A 323 11.93 -3.11 9.34
C SER A 323 13.29 -2.51 8.97
N VAL A 324 13.41 -1.91 7.78
CA VAL A 324 14.65 -1.25 7.32
C VAL A 324 14.96 0.00 8.15
N GLU A 325 13.97 0.84 8.40
CA GLU A 325 14.11 2.07 9.18
C GLU A 325 14.62 1.79 10.60
N ALA A 326 14.07 0.79 11.28
CA ALA A 326 14.48 0.43 12.63
C ALA A 326 15.98 0.15 12.71
N VAL A 327 16.50 -0.68 11.78
CA VAL A 327 17.92 -1.03 11.75
C VAL A 327 18.80 0.15 11.34
N LEU A 328 18.35 0.99 10.39
CA LEU A 328 19.07 2.21 10.01
C LEU A 328 19.23 3.16 11.20
N LEU A 329 18.15 3.40 11.95
CA LEU A 329 18.16 4.32 13.10
C LEU A 329 19.06 3.79 14.23
N GLU A 330 18.93 2.50 14.56
CA GLU A 330 19.75 1.84 15.57
C GLU A 330 21.24 1.92 15.22
N ARG A 331 21.61 1.51 13.99
CA ARG A 331 23.02 1.54 13.56
C ARG A 331 23.56 2.96 13.45
N ASN A 332 22.76 3.92 13.01
CA ASN A 332 23.16 5.32 12.98
C ASN A 332 23.47 5.84 14.40
N SER A 333 22.63 5.52 15.39
CA SER A 333 22.86 5.91 16.80
C SER A 333 24.14 5.28 17.34
N LEU A 334 24.30 3.97 17.15
CA LEU A 334 25.48 3.24 17.62
C LEU A 334 26.78 3.74 16.94
N LEU A 335 26.74 4.11 15.65
CA LEU A 335 27.89 4.70 14.95
C LEU A 335 28.23 6.09 15.49
N GLN A 336 27.21 6.88 15.81
CA GLN A 336 27.41 8.21 16.39
C GLN A 336 28.09 8.10 17.75
N GLU A 337 27.58 7.25 18.64
CA GLU A 337 28.17 6.98 19.95
C GLU A 337 29.61 6.45 19.81
N ALA A 338 29.84 5.50 18.90
CA ALA A 338 31.18 4.97 18.63
C ALA A 338 32.16 6.06 18.17
N CYS A 339 31.73 6.98 17.30
CA CYS A 339 32.56 8.11 16.87
C CYS A 339 32.88 9.07 18.02
N GLU A 340 31.92 9.32 18.90
CA GLU A 340 32.08 10.19 20.07
C GLU A 340 33.05 9.58 21.09
N GLU A 341 32.91 8.28 21.41
CA GLU A 341 33.81 7.55 22.31
C GLU A 341 35.22 7.40 21.71
N TRP A 342 35.33 7.20 20.39
CA TRP A 342 36.63 7.15 19.72
C TRP A 342 37.36 8.48 19.81
N ASP A 343 36.69 9.58 19.51
CA ASP A 343 37.27 10.92 19.61
C ASP A 343 37.67 11.26 21.07
N GLN A 344 36.89 10.81 22.07
CA GLN A 344 37.28 10.92 23.47
C GLN A 344 38.53 10.08 23.80
N CYS A 345 38.65 8.87 23.27
CA CYS A 345 39.81 7.99 23.47
C CYS A 345 41.07 8.59 22.84
N GLU A 346 41.01 9.08 21.59
CA GLU A 346 42.15 9.76 20.95
C GLU A 346 42.59 11.02 21.71
N ARG A 347 41.64 11.82 22.19
CA ARG A 347 41.93 12.96 23.07
C ARG A 347 42.62 12.51 24.36
N LYS A 348 42.15 11.43 24.99
CA LYS A 348 42.75 10.88 26.22
C LYS A 348 44.18 10.42 26.00
N ILE A 349 44.44 9.70 24.91
CA ILE A 349 45.78 9.25 24.52
C ILE A 349 46.72 10.44 24.37
N LYS A 350 46.29 11.50 23.66
CA LYS A 350 47.08 12.72 23.46
C LYS A 350 47.37 13.44 24.78
N ASP A 351 46.37 13.60 25.65
CA ASP A 351 46.51 14.23 26.96
C ASP A 351 47.49 13.47 27.87
N ILE A 352 47.38 12.13 27.89
CA ILE A 352 48.26 11.27 28.70
C ILE A 352 49.70 11.33 28.17
N ARG A 353 49.91 11.30 26.85
CA ARG A 353 51.25 11.49 26.25
C ARG A 353 51.86 12.82 26.69
N GLY A 354 51.12 13.91 26.57
CA GLY A 354 51.56 15.22 27.03
C GLY A 354 51.80 15.30 28.55
N TRP A 355 51.03 14.55 29.34
CA TRP A 355 51.25 14.44 30.78
C TRP A 355 52.52 13.66 31.12
N ILE A 356 52.80 12.54 30.43
CA ILE A 356 54.04 11.76 30.59
C ILE A 356 55.27 12.64 30.34
N ASP A 357 55.27 13.41 29.25
CA ASP A 357 56.38 14.29 28.90
C ASP A 357 56.60 15.36 29.98
N LYS A 358 55.53 15.98 30.47
CA LYS A 358 55.60 16.96 31.56
C LYS A 358 56.07 16.35 32.88
N ALA A 359 55.63 15.14 33.20
CA ALA A 359 56.05 14.42 34.40
C ALA A 359 57.55 14.12 34.36
N LYS A 360 58.06 13.59 33.24
CA LYS A 360 59.49 13.37 33.01
C LYS A 360 60.30 14.67 33.13
N GLN A 361 59.88 15.74 32.44
CA GLN A 361 60.55 17.04 32.51
C GLN A 361 60.58 17.60 33.93
N SER A 362 59.50 17.44 34.69
CA SER A 362 59.41 17.93 36.06
C SER A 362 60.34 17.15 37.01
N LEU A 363 60.35 15.82 36.89
CA LEU A 363 61.23 14.92 37.66
C LEU A 363 62.72 15.16 37.43
N ASP A 364 63.09 15.62 36.24
CA ASP A 364 64.49 15.90 35.89
C ASP A 364 64.87 17.38 35.99
N SER A 365 63.91 18.25 36.30
CA SER A 365 64.14 19.70 36.31
C SER A 365 65.18 20.12 37.38
N PRO A 366 66.10 21.05 37.05
CA PRO A 366 67.08 21.56 38.03
C PRO A 366 66.43 22.23 39.24
N GLN A 367 65.24 22.80 39.07
CA GLN A 367 64.47 23.44 40.13
C GLN A 367 63.92 22.40 41.12
N HIS A 368 63.46 21.24 40.62
CA HIS A 368 63.00 20.15 41.47
C HIS A 368 64.15 19.56 42.30
N LYS A 369 65.31 19.34 41.68
CA LYS A 369 66.51 18.81 42.35
C LYS A 369 67.04 19.69 43.49
N LYS A 370 66.71 20.98 43.49
CA LYS A 370 67.08 21.92 44.58
C LYS A 370 66.13 21.89 45.78
N LYS A 371 64.98 21.21 45.68
CA LYS A 371 64.03 21.10 46.80
C LYS A 371 64.58 20.18 47.90
N PRO A 372 64.11 20.30 49.15
CA PRO A 372 64.41 19.32 50.20
C PRO A 372 64.10 17.89 49.74
N LEU A 373 64.93 16.93 50.15
CA LEU A 373 64.78 15.51 49.74
C LEU A 373 63.40 14.94 50.11
N ARG A 374 62.81 15.35 51.24
CA ARG A 374 61.44 14.93 51.61
C ARG A 374 60.37 15.48 50.67
N ASP A 375 60.53 16.70 50.15
CA ASP A 375 59.61 17.28 49.17
C ASP A 375 59.77 16.59 47.79
N GLN A 376 60.99 16.18 47.45
CA GLN A 376 61.25 15.38 46.25
C GLN A 376 60.60 14.00 46.37
N LEU A 377 60.73 13.35 47.53
CA LEU A 377 60.09 12.06 47.81
C LEU A 377 58.56 12.16 47.72
N GLY A 378 57.94 13.14 48.39
CA GLY A 378 56.49 13.32 48.34
C GLY A 378 55.97 13.63 46.92
N TYR A 379 56.77 14.28 46.08
CA TYR A 379 56.44 14.45 44.66
C TYR A 379 56.52 13.14 43.87
N CYS A 380 57.49 12.28 44.15
CA CYS A 380 57.61 10.96 43.54
C CYS A 380 56.41 10.06 43.91
N GLU A 381 56.05 10.02 45.19
CA GLU A 381 54.87 9.28 45.69
C GLU A 381 53.58 9.76 45.01
N LYS A 382 53.38 11.08 44.92
CA LYS A 382 52.25 11.66 44.21
C LYS A 382 52.26 11.29 42.73
N THR A 383 53.43 11.34 42.08
CA THR A 383 53.56 11.00 40.66
C THR A 383 53.20 9.53 40.44
N LEU A 384 53.61 8.60 41.31
CA LEU A 384 53.19 7.18 41.24
C LEU A 384 51.67 7.01 41.36
N ALA A 385 51.03 7.74 42.28
CA ALA A 385 49.58 7.74 42.40
C ALA A 385 48.90 8.26 41.12
N ASP A 386 49.41 9.38 40.57
CA ASP A 386 48.90 9.96 39.33
C ASP A 386 49.08 9.01 38.13
N ILE A 387 50.20 8.28 38.02
CA ILE A 387 50.42 7.25 36.97
C ILE A 387 49.31 6.20 37.01
N ASN A 388 48.97 5.69 38.20
CA ASN A 388 47.89 4.70 38.33
C ASN A 388 46.54 5.26 37.90
N VAL A 389 46.24 6.53 38.25
CA VAL A 389 45.04 7.21 37.78
C VAL A 389 45.01 7.33 36.25
N GLN A 390 46.13 7.65 35.61
CA GLN A 390 46.20 7.71 34.14
C GLN A 390 46.00 6.34 33.49
N LYS A 391 46.59 5.26 34.03
CA LYS A 391 46.37 3.89 33.54
C LYS A 391 44.91 3.49 33.61
N THR A 392 44.23 3.75 34.73
CA THR A 392 42.80 3.46 34.88
C THR A 392 41.96 4.26 33.89
N LYS A 393 42.24 5.56 33.72
CA LYS A 393 41.54 6.39 32.73
C LYS A 393 41.68 5.86 31.31
N LEU A 394 42.88 5.46 30.93
CA LEU A 394 43.17 4.95 29.60
C LEU A 394 42.44 3.62 29.32
N ARG A 395 42.47 2.68 30.29
CA ARG A 395 41.76 1.40 30.20
C ARG A 395 40.25 1.58 30.07
N LEU A 396 39.66 2.45 30.88
CA LEU A 396 38.22 2.72 30.80
C LEU A 396 37.82 3.36 29.46
N SER A 397 38.66 4.25 28.91
CA SER A 397 38.39 4.88 27.61
C SER A 397 38.40 3.87 26.46
N ILE A 398 39.35 2.93 26.42
CA ILE A 398 39.39 1.92 25.37
C ILE A 398 38.28 0.87 25.55
N GLU A 399 38.01 0.44 26.79
CA GLU A 399 36.96 -0.55 27.08
C GLU A 399 35.57 -0.06 26.63
N LYS A 400 35.26 1.21 26.89
CA LYS A 400 34.02 1.85 26.41
C LYS A 400 33.90 1.77 24.89
N LEU A 401 34.97 2.09 24.18
CA LEU A 401 34.99 2.05 22.73
C LEU A 401 34.86 0.61 22.18
N GLU A 402 35.55 -0.35 22.80
CA GLU A 402 35.49 -1.77 22.43
C GLU A 402 34.10 -2.39 22.64
N VAL A 403 33.26 -1.85 23.54
CA VAL A 403 31.85 -2.25 23.65
C VAL A 403 31.10 -1.95 22.35
N HIS A 404 31.33 -0.80 21.72
CA HIS A 404 30.68 -0.46 20.45
C HIS A 404 31.14 -1.36 19.30
N PHE A 405 32.43 -1.74 19.27
CA PHE A 405 32.95 -2.67 18.27
C PHE A 405 32.31 -4.06 18.38
N ARG A 406 32.07 -4.55 19.61
CA ARG A 406 31.38 -5.81 19.87
C ARG A 406 29.89 -5.76 19.53
N ASN A 407 29.26 -4.60 19.63
CA ASN A 407 27.84 -4.39 19.30
C ASN A 407 27.58 -4.19 17.80
N GLY A 408 28.41 -4.78 16.92
CA GLY A 408 28.17 -4.84 15.48
C GLY A 408 28.81 -3.73 14.65
N MET A 409 29.60 -2.83 15.24
CA MET A 409 30.31 -1.78 14.48
C MET A 409 31.65 -2.23 13.90
N GLY A 410 32.26 -3.29 14.44
CA GLY A 410 33.54 -3.84 13.97
C GLY A 410 34.71 -2.86 14.12
N GLY A 411 35.69 -3.20 14.96
CA GLY A 411 36.86 -2.35 15.21
C GLY A 411 38.16 -3.03 14.85
N ASP A 412 39.13 -2.26 14.36
CA ASP A 412 40.50 -2.72 14.14
C ASP A 412 41.22 -2.93 15.50
N PRO A 413 41.79 -4.13 15.76
CA PRO A 413 42.57 -4.40 16.98
C PRO A 413 43.74 -3.45 17.22
N ARG A 414 44.27 -2.80 16.16
CA ARG A 414 45.40 -1.86 16.26
C ARG A 414 45.16 -0.65 17.16
N LEU A 415 43.89 -0.31 17.40
CA LEU A 415 43.57 0.75 18.36
C LEU A 415 43.90 0.34 19.80
N SER A 416 43.66 -0.94 20.12
CA SER A 416 44.01 -1.54 21.40
C SER A 416 45.54 -1.61 21.56
N GLU A 417 46.27 -1.94 20.48
CA GLU A 417 47.74 -1.95 20.45
C GLU A 417 48.34 -0.57 20.82
N ASN A 418 47.80 0.52 20.28
CA ASN A 418 48.26 1.88 20.61
C ASN A 418 48.06 2.24 22.10
N VAL A 419 47.00 1.70 22.72
CA VAL A 419 46.71 1.89 24.13
C VAL A 419 47.66 1.04 24.98
N ASP A 420 47.91 -0.20 24.58
CA ASP A 420 48.85 -1.11 25.23
C ASP A 420 50.28 -0.56 25.22
N ASP A 421 50.74 -0.02 24.09
CA ASP A 421 52.03 0.67 23.98
C ASP A 421 52.15 1.82 24.99
N LEU A 422 51.09 2.61 25.14
CA LEU A 422 51.07 3.72 26.09
C LEU A 422 51.03 3.24 27.55
N LEU A 423 50.38 2.11 27.84
CA LEU A 423 50.43 1.46 29.15
C LEU A 423 51.85 1.00 29.49
N ILE A 424 52.57 0.40 28.52
CA ILE A 424 53.98 0.01 28.68
C ILE A 424 54.85 1.24 28.99
N ILE A 425 54.63 2.38 28.31
CA ILE A 425 55.36 3.62 28.59
C ILE A 425 55.06 4.13 30.02
N LEU A 426 53.81 4.03 30.49
CA LEU A 426 53.43 4.39 31.85
C LEU A 426 54.04 3.44 32.89
N ASP A 427 54.17 2.15 32.59
CA ASP A 427 54.89 1.18 33.41
C ASP A 427 56.38 1.54 33.52
N GLY A 428 57.03 1.87 32.40
CA GLY A 428 58.42 2.33 32.39
C GLY A 428 58.64 3.61 33.19
N LEU A 429 57.70 4.57 33.12
CA LEU A 429 57.74 5.77 33.96
C LEU A 429 57.56 5.42 35.44
N ALA A 430 56.66 4.49 35.78
CA ALA A 430 56.46 4.06 37.17
C ALA A 430 57.73 3.43 37.75
N GLU A 431 58.42 2.59 36.97
CA GLU A 431 59.69 1.97 37.40
C GLU A 431 60.78 3.01 37.66
N LEU A 432 60.91 3.99 36.77
CA LEU A 432 61.85 5.10 36.93
C LEU A 432 61.56 5.88 38.23
N VAL A 433 60.29 6.20 38.49
CA VAL A 433 59.89 6.95 39.69
C VAL A 433 60.08 6.10 40.95
N ARG A 434 59.81 4.78 40.90
CA ARG A 434 60.03 3.87 42.01
C ARG A 434 61.52 3.78 42.37
N THR A 435 62.37 3.61 41.37
CA THR A 435 63.84 3.61 41.55
C THR A 435 64.33 4.90 42.20
N LYS A 436 63.84 6.07 41.74
CA LYS A 436 64.14 7.37 42.37
C LYS A 436 63.60 7.45 43.81
N THR A 437 62.40 6.94 44.06
CA THR A 437 61.77 6.90 45.39
C THR A 437 62.64 6.11 46.36
N THR A 438 63.01 4.86 46.02
CA THR A 438 63.87 4.01 46.83
C THR A 438 65.24 4.66 47.10
N SER A 439 65.88 5.24 46.08
CA SER A 439 67.14 5.98 46.27
C SER A 439 67.00 7.16 47.25
N LEU A 440 65.89 7.90 47.19
CA LEU A 440 65.64 9.01 48.11
C LEU A 440 65.37 8.52 49.54
N GLU A 441 64.60 7.44 49.70
CA GLU A 441 64.35 6.79 51.00
C GLU A 441 65.65 6.29 51.64
N GLU A 442 66.51 5.62 50.87
CA GLU A 442 67.83 5.16 51.32
C GLU A 442 68.73 6.34 51.71
N THR A 443 68.74 7.42 50.91
CA THR A 443 69.51 8.64 51.22
C THR A 443 69.04 9.27 52.53
N LEU A 444 67.72 9.39 52.72
CA LEU A 444 67.13 9.92 53.95
C LEU A 444 67.44 9.02 55.15
N GLY A 445 67.34 7.70 54.99
CA GLY A 445 67.72 6.73 56.02
C GLY A 445 69.20 6.83 56.42
N GLN A 446 70.11 7.00 55.45
CA GLN A 446 71.54 7.24 55.75
C GLN A 446 71.78 8.56 56.47
N ILE A 447 71.06 9.63 56.11
CA ILE A 447 71.11 10.90 56.84
C ILE A 447 70.67 10.68 58.29
N ASP A 448 69.58 9.97 58.52
CA ASP A 448 69.06 9.68 59.86
C ASP A 448 70.09 8.85 60.68
N ILE A 449 70.74 7.86 60.06
CA ILE A 449 71.84 7.09 60.69
C ILE A 449 73.01 7.99 61.06
N TYR A 450 73.50 8.85 60.14
CA TYR A 450 74.60 9.75 60.44
C TYR A 450 74.23 10.79 61.51
N GLN A 451 72.99 11.26 61.54
CA GLN A 451 72.50 12.13 62.61
C GLN A 451 72.51 11.41 63.97
N GLN A 452 72.05 10.16 64.04
CA GLN A 452 72.11 9.35 65.27
C GLN A 452 73.56 9.11 65.71
N GLN A 453 74.45 8.69 64.79
CA GLN A 453 75.87 8.51 65.09
C GLN A 453 76.52 9.81 65.60
N MET A 454 76.20 10.96 64.99
CA MET A 454 76.66 12.26 65.47
C MET A 454 76.15 12.58 66.86
N GLN A 455 74.90 12.26 67.19
CA GLN A 455 74.36 12.42 68.55
C GLN A 455 75.12 11.54 69.56
N THR A 456 75.38 10.27 69.23
CA THR A 456 76.19 9.37 70.07
C THR A 456 77.62 9.90 70.25
N LEU A 457 78.26 10.39 69.18
CA LEU A 457 79.60 11.00 69.26
C LEU A 457 79.60 12.25 70.14
N ARG A 458 78.55 13.10 70.06
CA ARG A 458 78.39 14.27 70.95
C ARG A 458 78.28 13.85 72.41
N GLN A 459 77.53 12.79 72.72
CA GLN A 459 77.46 12.24 74.08
C GLN A 459 78.82 11.73 74.57
N LYS A 460 79.57 11.01 73.72
CA LYS A 460 80.94 10.56 74.04
C LYS A 460 81.89 11.74 74.27
N ILE A 461 81.79 12.81 73.49
CA ILE A 461 82.57 14.04 73.71
C ILE A 461 82.26 14.61 75.09
N ILE A 462 80.97 14.73 75.46
CA ILE A 462 80.57 15.24 76.79
C ILE A 462 81.17 14.37 77.90
N GLN A 463 81.18 13.04 77.75
CA GLN A 463 81.78 12.10 78.72
C GLN A 463 83.30 12.28 78.83
N GLU A 464 84.01 12.35 77.70
CA GLU A 464 85.46 12.57 77.66
C GLU A 464 85.85 13.96 78.20
N GLU A 465 85.03 14.99 77.99
CA GLU A 465 85.20 16.33 78.58
C GLU A 465 84.93 16.35 80.09
N GLN A 466 84.00 15.53 80.57
CA GLN A 466 83.80 15.31 82.02
C GLN A 466 85.00 14.57 82.62
N GLN A 467 85.50 13.52 81.96
CA GLN A 467 86.71 12.81 82.38
C GLN A 467 87.93 13.72 82.39
N LEU A 468 88.10 14.56 81.36
CA LEU A 468 89.15 15.57 81.31
C LEU A 468 89.06 16.56 82.48
N ARG A 469 87.86 17.00 82.86
CA ARG A 469 87.64 17.85 84.05
C ARG A 469 88.03 17.14 85.35
N LEU A 470 87.75 15.84 85.48
CA LEU A 470 88.15 15.04 86.64
C LEU A 470 89.67 14.88 86.71
N VAL A 471 90.33 14.57 85.59
CA VAL A 471 91.81 14.45 85.52
C VAL A 471 92.52 15.80 85.76
N MET A 472 91.85 16.92 85.45
CA MET A 472 92.36 18.28 85.71
C MET A 472 92.05 18.78 87.13
N ALA A 473 91.30 18.03 87.95
CA ALA A 473 91.01 18.42 89.33
C ALA A 473 92.28 18.34 90.19
N PRO A 474 92.45 19.24 91.18
CA PRO A 474 93.67 19.33 91.99
C PRO A 474 93.74 18.24 93.10
N THR A 475 93.49 16.98 92.73
CA THR A 475 93.44 15.82 93.64
C THR A 475 94.58 14.82 93.46
N TYR A 476 95.46 15.03 92.47
CA TYR A 476 96.61 14.15 92.22
C TYR A 476 97.79 14.41 93.18
N LEU A 477 98.41 13.33 93.66
CA LEU A 477 99.62 13.38 94.48
C LEU A 477 100.85 13.77 93.64
N PRO A 478 101.90 14.40 94.21
CA PRO A 478 103.05 14.92 93.45
C PRO A 478 103.81 13.90 92.58
N HIS A 479 103.76 12.61 92.91
CA HIS A 479 104.40 11.53 92.14
C HIS A 479 103.56 11.06 90.94
N ASP A 480 102.26 11.36 90.88
CA ASP A 480 101.34 10.97 89.81
C ASP A 480 101.17 12.06 88.73
N ARG A 481 101.93 13.16 88.82
CA ARG A 481 101.81 14.34 87.96
C ARG A 481 102.08 14.06 86.48
N GLU A 482 103.03 13.17 86.19
CA GLU A 482 103.36 12.77 84.81
C GLU A 482 102.25 11.90 84.20
N ARG A 483 101.65 11.01 85.01
CA ARG A 483 100.50 10.20 84.62
C ARG A 483 99.25 11.05 84.37
N ALA A 484 98.98 12.05 85.22
CA ALA A 484 97.86 12.98 85.04
C ALA A 484 98.00 13.82 83.76
N LEU A 485 99.22 14.27 83.43
CA LEU A 485 99.49 14.97 82.17
C LEU A 485 99.28 14.05 80.94
N ALA A 486 99.75 12.80 81.02
CA ALA A 486 99.53 11.81 79.96
C ALA A 486 98.03 11.50 79.77
N GLU A 487 97.27 11.32 80.85
CA GLU A 487 95.81 11.10 80.81
C GLU A 487 95.05 12.33 80.31
N GLN A 488 95.48 13.55 80.69
CA GLN A 488 94.92 14.81 80.20
C GLN A 488 95.15 14.96 78.69
N GLN A 489 96.35 14.65 78.21
CA GLN A 489 96.68 14.71 76.80
C GLN A 489 95.92 13.65 76.00
N ALA A 490 95.81 12.42 76.52
CA ALA A 490 95.02 11.35 75.91
C ALA A 490 93.51 11.68 75.83
N CYS A 491 92.92 12.32 76.86
CA CYS A 491 91.54 12.79 76.81
C CYS A 491 91.36 13.91 75.77
N ARG A 492 92.28 14.87 75.68
CA ARG A 492 92.24 15.95 74.66
C ARG A 492 92.35 15.40 73.25
N GLU A 493 93.22 14.41 73.03
CA GLU A 493 93.36 13.73 71.74
C GLU A 493 92.09 12.93 71.38
N ARG A 494 91.49 12.22 72.35
CA ARG A 494 90.20 11.52 72.14
C ARG A 494 89.07 12.49 71.77
N VAL A 495 88.93 13.60 72.48
CA VAL A 495 87.93 14.65 72.16
C VAL A 495 88.18 15.22 70.76
N LYS A 496 89.43 15.52 70.39
CA LYS A 496 89.77 16.02 69.05
C LYS A 496 89.43 15.01 67.95
N ASN A 497 89.71 13.73 68.18
CA ASN A 497 89.38 12.65 67.23
C ASN A 497 87.86 12.48 67.07
N LEU A 498 87.09 12.54 68.17
CA LEU A 498 85.62 12.48 68.11
C LEU A 498 85.03 13.70 67.39
N HIS A 499 85.58 14.90 67.59
CA HIS A 499 85.19 16.10 66.84
C HIS A 499 85.46 15.94 65.34
N SER A 500 86.62 15.40 64.96
CA SER A 500 86.94 15.09 63.55
C SER A 500 85.92 14.10 62.96
N LYS A 501 85.56 13.04 63.70
CA LYS A 501 84.52 12.08 63.31
C LYS A 501 83.13 12.72 63.13
N ILE A 502 82.77 13.74 63.92
CA ILE A 502 81.53 14.51 63.75
C ILE A 502 81.58 15.38 62.50
N THR A 503 82.69 16.11 62.29
CA THR A 503 82.85 16.98 61.11
C THR A 503 82.75 16.17 59.83
N ALA A 504 83.42 15.01 59.75
CA ALA A 504 83.35 14.12 58.60
C ALA A 504 81.92 13.63 58.30
N ARG A 505 81.15 13.25 59.33
CA ARG A 505 79.74 12.84 59.18
C ARG A 505 78.84 14.00 58.76
N ASN A 506 79.07 15.20 59.30
CA ASN A 506 78.31 16.40 58.94
C ASN A 506 78.58 16.84 57.49
N GLU A 507 79.83 16.76 57.05
CA GLU A 507 80.19 16.96 55.64
C GLU A 507 79.56 15.90 54.75
N ARG A 508 79.50 14.63 55.21
CA ARG A 508 78.84 13.57 54.45
C ARG A 508 77.33 13.77 54.33
N ILE A 509 76.65 14.21 55.39
CA ILE A 509 75.24 14.61 55.35
C ILE A 509 75.03 15.74 54.34
N LYS A 510 75.89 16.77 54.31
CA LYS A 510 75.79 17.86 53.33
C LYS A 510 75.95 17.35 51.89
N LEU A 511 76.88 16.42 51.66
CA LEU A 511 77.06 15.79 50.35
C LEU A 511 75.84 14.96 49.94
N LEU A 512 75.28 14.16 50.85
CA LEU A 512 74.05 13.38 50.65
C LEU A 512 72.87 14.27 50.26
N ILE A 513 72.66 15.38 51.00
CA ILE A 513 71.61 16.36 50.71
C ILE A 513 71.81 17.00 49.34
N HIS A 514 73.06 17.30 48.96
CA HIS A 514 73.35 17.97 47.69
C HIS A 514 73.18 17.06 46.48
N ARG A 515 73.63 15.79 46.57
CA ARG A 515 73.60 14.85 45.44
C ARG A 515 72.30 14.04 45.36
N GLY A 516 71.60 13.85 46.48
CA GLY A 516 70.31 13.14 46.55
C GLY A 516 70.39 11.62 46.29
N THR A 517 71.58 11.03 46.44
CA THR A 517 71.82 9.59 46.27
C THR A 517 72.56 9.02 47.48
N PRO A 518 72.33 7.75 47.86
CA PRO A 518 72.97 7.14 49.01
C PRO A 518 74.46 6.87 48.76
N ASP A 519 75.21 6.68 49.84
CA ASP A 519 76.59 6.16 49.84
C ASP A 519 76.60 4.66 49.58
N ASP A 520 77.57 4.19 48.80
CA ASP A 520 77.82 2.76 48.60
C ASP A 520 78.20 2.04 49.92
N ALA A 521 78.80 2.77 50.86
CA ALA A 521 79.16 2.27 52.18
C ALA A 521 78.93 3.33 53.27
N VAL A 522 78.28 2.93 54.37
CA VAL A 522 78.09 3.78 55.55
C VAL A 522 79.43 3.92 56.27
N LEU A 523 79.78 5.14 56.68
CA LEU A 523 80.97 5.37 57.51
C LEU A 523 80.90 4.55 58.81
N GLU A 524 81.84 3.63 58.96
CA GLU A 524 81.99 2.79 60.15
C GLU A 524 82.28 3.62 61.42
N THR A 525 82.03 3.00 62.58
CA THR A 525 81.94 3.68 63.89
C THR A 525 83.25 4.19 64.48
#